data_AF-A0A2X0QK84-F1
#
_entry.id   AF-A0A2X0QK84-F1
#
_cell.length_a   1.000
_cell.length_b   1.000
_cell.length_c   1.000
_cell.angle_alpha   90.00
_cell.angle_beta   90.00
_cell.angle_gamma   90.00
#
_symmetry.space_group_name_H-M   'P 1'
#
loop_
_entity.id
_entity.type
_entity.pdbx_description
1 polymer ?
#
loop_
_entity_poly.entity_id
_entity_poly.type
_entity_poly.pdbx_seq_one_letter_code
_entity_poly.pdbx_strand_id
1 'polypeptide(L)'
;MTDKSMRAIQQEVDDHIGQFKTGYFSPLAMMARITEETGELAREVNHFYGEKPKKTSEAEVTVKEELGDVLFTIICMANSLGIDLQEAHEEVLHKFNTRDKDRWERKDD
;
A
#
# COMPACT_ATOMS: atom_id res chain seq x y z
N MET A 1 13.75 13.78 -8.28
CA MET A 1 12.46 13.17 -8.66
C MET A 1 11.41 14.24 -8.55
N THR A 2 10.49 14.33 -9.50
CA THR A 2 9.33 15.22 -9.41
C THR A 2 8.26 14.56 -8.53
N ASP A 3 7.61 15.33 -7.69
CA ASP A 3 6.48 14.84 -6.89
C ASP A 3 5.34 14.40 -7.83
N LYS A 4 4.76 13.23 -7.56
CA LYS A 4 3.64 12.65 -8.31
C LYS A 4 2.38 12.73 -7.45
N SER A 5 1.23 13.04 -8.05
CA SER A 5 -0.07 12.92 -7.39
C SER A 5 -0.48 11.44 -7.27
N MET A 6 -1.41 11.14 -6.36
CA MET A 6 -1.95 9.77 -6.22
C MET A 6 -2.54 9.26 -7.55
N ARG A 7 -3.31 10.11 -8.25
CA ARG A 7 -3.85 9.79 -9.58
C ARG A 7 -2.76 9.50 -10.62
N ALA A 8 -1.66 10.24 -10.60
CA ALA A 8 -0.54 9.99 -11.51
C ALA A 8 0.14 8.65 -11.23
N ILE A 9 0.26 8.27 -9.95
CA ILE A 9 0.79 6.96 -9.54
C ILE A 9 -0.18 5.83 -9.96
N GLN A 10 -1.50 6.01 -9.75
CA GLN A 10 -2.50 5.04 -10.21
C GLN A 10 -2.44 4.83 -11.73
N GLN A 11 -2.31 5.91 -12.50
CA GLN A 11 -2.18 5.83 -13.97
C GLN A 11 -0.90 5.12 -14.40
N GLU A 12 0.23 5.37 -13.73
CA GLU A 12 1.49 4.69 -14.03
C GLU A 12 1.39 3.17 -13.81
N VAL A 13 0.70 2.74 -12.75
CA VAL A 13 0.43 1.32 -12.52
C VAL A 13 -0.52 0.76 -13.58
N ASP A 14 -1.54 1.52 -13.98
CA ASP A 14 -2.48 1.12 -15.03
C ASP A 14 -1.79 0.94 -16.39
N ASP A 15 -0.95 1.91 -16.76
CA ASP A 15 -0.13 1.86 -17.97
C ASP A 15 0.83 0.66 -17.95
N HIS A 16 1.39 0.32 -16.79
CA HIS A 16 2.24 -0.84 -16.62
C HIS A 16 1.46 -2.16 -16.79
N ILE A 17 0.33 -2.30 -16.09
CA ILE A 17 -0.50 -3.52 -16.14
C ILE A 17 -1.14 -3.71 -17.53
N GLY A 18 -1.53 -2.62 -18.18
CA GLY A 18 -2.12 -2.61 -19.52
C GLY A 18 -1.23 -3.18 -20.62
N GLN A 19 0.08 -3.34 -20.38
CA GLN A 19 1.02 -3.99 -21.30
C GLN A 19 0.80 -5.51 -21.39
N PHE A 20 0.15 -6.11 -20.39
CA PHE A 20 -0.05 -7.54 -20.29
C PHE A 20 -1.46 -7.95 -20.74
N LYS A 21 -1.56 -8.99 -21.58
CA LYS A 21 -2.86 -9.52 -22.06
C LYS A 21 -3.79 -9.99 -20.93
N THR A 22 -3.22 -10.42 -19.81
CA THR A 22 -3.96 -10.89 -18.64
C THR A 22 -4.67 -9.73 -17.93
N GLY A 23 -4.11 -8.52 -17.98
CA GLY A 23 -4.58 -7.37 -17.21
C GLY A 23 -4.53 -7.63 -15.70
N TYR A 24 -5.45 -7.01 -14.97
CA TYR A 24 -5.62 -7.22 -13.53
C TYR A 24 -6.14 -8.61 -13.19
N PHE A 25 -5.73 -9.14 -12.04
CA PHE A 25 -6.35 -10.34 -11.47
C PHE A 25 -7.76 -10.07 -10.94
N SER A 26 -8.52 -11.16 -10.72
CA SER A 26 -9.84 -11.06 -10.08
C SER A 26 -9.74 -10.52 -8.65
N PRO A 27 -10.80 -9.91 -8.08
CA PRO A 27 -10.75 -9.31 -6.76
C PRO A 27 -10.31 -10.26 -5.64
N LEU A 28 -10.73 -11.53 -5.68
CA LEU A 28 -10.28 -12.52 -4.68
C LEU A 28 -8.80 -12.87 -4.83
N ALA A 29 -8.29 -12.97 -6.06
CA ALA A 29 -6.87 -13.19 -6.30
C ALA A 29 -6.05 -11.96 -5.88
N MET A 30 -6.54 -10.75 -6.15
CA MET A 30 -5.89 -9.51 -5.68
C MET A 30 -5.88 -9.43 -4.14
N MET A 31 -6.94 -9.85 -3.46
CA MET A 31 -6.96 -9.89 -1.99
C MET A 31 -5.93 -10.87 -1.42
N ALA A 32 -5.77 -12.03 -2.07
CA ALA A 32 -4.73 -12.99 -1.70
C ALA A 32 -3.32 -12.39 -1.89
N ARG A 33 -3.09 -11.67 -3.01
CA ARG A 33 -1.82 -10.97 -3.26
C ARG A 33 -1.52 -9.89 -2.23
N ILE A 34 -2.50 -9.05 -1.87
CA ILE A 34 -2.31 -8.05 -0.79
C ILE A 34 -1.91 -8.74 0.53
N THR A 35 -2.53 -9.87 0.84
CA THR A 35 -2.24 -10.64 2.07
C THR A 35 -0.82 -11.21 2.05
N GLU A 36 -0.37 -11.70 0.91
CA GLU A 36 1.00 -12.18 0.68
C GLU A 36 2.03 -11.07 0.95
N GLU A 37 1.92 -9.93 0.27
CA GLU A 37 2.86 -8.80 0.45
C GLU A 37 2.82 -8.24 1.88
N THR A 38 1.64 -8.25 2.53
CA THR A 38 1.53 -7.84 3.93
C THR A 38 2.28 -8.79 4.87
N GLY A 39 2.32 -10.09 4.55
CA GLY A 39 3.09 -11.08 5.29
C GLY A 39 4.60 -10.88 5.15
N GLU A 40 5.05 -10.51 3.96
CA GLU A 40 6.45 -10.15 3.67
C GLU A 40 6.85 -8.87 4.43
N LEU A 41 6.02 -7.83 4.36
CA LEU A 41 6.18 -6.61 5.16
C LEU A 41 6.26 -6.91 6.66
N ALA A 42 5.37 -7.77 7.18
CA ALA A 42 5.39 -8.15 8.58
C ALA A 42 6.70 -8.87 8.97
N ARG A 43 7.24 -9.72 8.07
CA ARG A 43 8.53 -10.39 8.28
C ARG A 43 9.66 -9.37 8.41
N GLU A 44 9.74 -8.40 7.49
CA GLU A 44 10.82 -7.42 7.50
C GLU A 44 10.68 -6.43 8.67
N VAL A 45 9.46 -5.99 9.02
CA VAL A 45 9.24 -5.16 10.21
C VAL A 45 9.70 -5.89 11.48
N ASN A 46 9.33 -7.17 11.64
CA ASN A 46 9.78 -7.96 12.79
C ASN A 46 11.29 -8.20 12.78
N HIS A 47 11.92 -8.17 11.61
CA HIS A 47 13.36 -8.27 11.50
C HIS A 47 14.08 -6.99 11.97
N PHE A 48 13.66 -5.82 11.48
CA PHE A 48 14.34 -4.55 11.79
C PHE A 48 13.94 -3.94 13.14
N TYR A 49 12.71 -4.19 13.59
CA TYR A 49 12.13 -3.54 14.77
C TYR A 49 11.58 -4.51 15.81
N GLY A 50 11.66 -5.82 15.55
CA GLY A 50 11.17 -6.88 16.44
C GLY A 50 12.27 -7.77 16.99
N GLU A 51 11.87 -8.96 17.41
CA GLU A 51 12.74 -9.88 18.17
C GLU A 51 13.45 -10.92 17.29
N LYS A 52 13.15 -10.95 15.99
CA LYS A 52 13.63 -12.00 15.09
C LYS A 52 14.82 -11.54 14.24
N PRO A 53 16.06 -11.97 14.53
CA PRO A 53 17.20 -11.64 13.68
C PRO A 53 17.13 -12.35 12.32
N LYS A 54 17.58 -11.67 11.24
CA LYS A 54 17.77 -12.27 9.91
C LYS A 54 18.88 -13.27 9.99
N LYS A 55 18.78 -14.31 9.17
CA LYS A 55 19.95 -15.15 8.92
C LYS A 55 20.89 -14.38 8.01
N THR A 56 22.20 -14.52 8.23
CA THR A 56 23.24 -13.90 7.38
C THR A 56 23.23 -14.42 5.93
N SER A 57 22.56 -15.54 5.68
CA SER A 57 22.36 -16.10 4.35
C SER A 57 21.13 -15.56 3.61
N GLU A 58 20.26 -14.81 4.28
CA GLU A 58 19.06 -14.23 3.66
C GLU A 58 19.43 -12.95 2.90
N ALA A 59 18.81 -12.73 1.74
CA ALA A 59 19.03 -11.53 0.95
C ALA A 59 18.62 -10.27 1.74
N GLU A 60 19.33 -9.16 1.52
CA GLU A 60 18.88 -7.87 2.01
C GLU A 60 17.59 -7.49 1.30
N VAL A 61 16.54 -7.33 2.10
CA VAL A 61 15.22 -6.83 1.70
C VAL A 61 14.85 -5.83 2.78
N THR A 62 14.29 -4.70 2.38
CA THR A 62 14.03 -3.58 3.27
C THR A 62 12.55 -3.39 3.52
N VAL A 63 12.20 -2.82 4.68
CA VAL A 63 10.81 -2.39 4.97
C VAL A 63 10.28 -1.44 3.90
N LYS A 64 11.15 -0.65 3.26
CA LYS A 64 10.78 0.27 2.18
C LYS A 64 10.30 -0.47 0.94
N GLU A 65 10.98 -1.54 0.54
CA GLU A 65 10.59 -2.35 -0.62
C GLU A 65 9.24 -3.01 -0.38
N GLU A 66 9.06 -3.65 0.77
CA GLU A 66 7.81 -4.33 1.12
C GLU A 66 6.62 -3.37 1.27
N LEU A 67 6.85 -2.15 1.79
CA LEU A 67 5.83 -1.10 1.77
C LEU A 67 5.44 -0.71 0.34
N GLY A 68 6.40 -0.72 -0.59
CA GLY A 68 6.18 -0.51 -2.01
C GLY A 68 5.32 -1.60 -2.63
N ASP A 69 5.58 -2.87 -2.32
CA ASP A 69 4.83 -4.01 -2.85
C ASP A 69 3.39 -4.06 -2.32
N VAL A 70 3.19 -3.77 -1.03
CA VAL A 70 1.85 -3.59 -0.46
C VAL A 70 1.12 -2.42 -1.14
N LEU A 71 1.78 -1.28 -1.32
CA LEU A 71 1.17 -0.13 -2.00
C LEU A 71 0.79 -0.47 -3.45
N PHE A 72 1.67 -1.15 -4.18
CA PHE A 72 1.45 -1.57 -5.56
C PHE A 72 0.24 -2.50 -5.69
N THR A 73 0.12 -3.50 -4.81
CA THR A 73 -1.02 -4.43 -4.83
C THR A 73 -2.35 -3.76 -4.46
N ILE A 74 -2.33 -2.78 -3.54
CA ILE A 74 -3.50 -1.94 -3.24
C ILE A 74 -3.91 -1.10 -4.46
N ILE A 75 -2.96 -0.47 -5.15
CA ILE A 75 -3.24 0.30 -6.37
C ILE A 75 -3.81 -0.60 -7.46
N CYS A 76 -3.24 -1.79 -7.67
CA CYS A 76 -3.78 -2.75 -8.63
C CYS A 76 -5.24 -3.12 -8.33
N MET A 77 -5.56 -3.39 -7.06
CA MET A 77 -6.93 -3.65 -6.64
C MET A 77 -7.84 -2.44 -6.94
N ALA A 78 -7.43 -1.24 -6.52
CA ALA A 78 -8.21 -0.03 -6.71
C ALA A 78 -8.51 0.24 -8.19
N ASN A 79 -7.48 0.18 -9.05
CA ASN A 79 -7.63 0.35 -10.49
C ASN A 79 -8.57 -0.73 -11.08
N SER A 80 -8.42 -2.00 -10.68
CA SER A 80 -9.27 -3.10 -11.15
C SER A 80 -10.76 -2.93 -10.82
N LEU A 81 -11.07 -2.16 -9.78
CA LEU A 81 -12.43 -1.89 -9.30
C LEU A 81 -12.93 -0.49 -9.71
N GLY A 82 -12.11 0.32 -10.38
CA GLY A 82 -12.45 1.70 -10.75
C GLY A 82 -12.50 2.65 -9.54
N ILE A 83 -11.68 2.42 -8.52
CA ILE A 83 -11.63 3.23 -7.29
C ILE A 83 -10.51 4.27 -7.41
N ASP A 84 -10.85 5.55 -7.18
CA ASP A 84 -9.87 6.63 -7.01
C ASP A 84 -9.34 6.64 -5.57
N LEU A 85 -8.05 6.36 -5.39
CA LEU A 85 -7.41 6.31 -4.08
C LEU A 85 -7.22 7.70 -3.47
N GLN A 86 -7.15 8.75 -4.28
CA GLN A 86 -7.12 10.11 -3.77
C GLN A 86 -8.45 10.46 -3.09
N GLU A 87 -9.57 10.14 -3.75
CA GLU A 87 -10.92 10.34 -3.19
C GLU A 87 -11.13 9.48 -1.93
N ALA A 88 -10.76 8.19 -1.98
CA ALA A 88 -10.85 7.31 -0.82
C ALA A 88 -10.03 7.82 0.38
N HIS A 89 -8.84 8.39 0.13
CA HIS A 89 -8.01 9.01 1.16
C HIS A 89 -8.65 10.29 1.74
N GLU A 90 -9.20 11.15 0.89
CA GLU A 90 -9.92 12.37 1.30
C GLU A 90 -11.13 12.04 2.20
N GLU A 91 -11.89 10.99 1.88
CA GLU A 91 -13.01 10.51 2.71
C GLU A 91 -12.55 10.04 4.09
N VAL A 92 -11.45 9.29 4.17
CA VAL A 92 -10.88 8.82 5.44
C VAL A 92 -10.47 10.00 6.32
N LEU A 93 -9.78 11.00 5.74
CA LEU A 93 -9.38 12.20 6.48
C LEU A 93 -10.59 13.04 6.91
N HIS A 94 -11.60 13.18 6.06
CA HIS A 94 -12.83 13.88 6.41
C HIS A 94 -13.50 13.23 7.63
N LYS A 95 -13.57 11.89 7.67
CA LYS A 95 -14.11 11.14 8.81
C LYS A 95 -13.34 11.41 10.10
N PHE A 96 -12.00 11.45 10.03
CA PHE A 96 -11.18 11.74 11.21
C PHE A 96 -11.33 13.19 11.69
N ASN A 97 -11.43 14.15 10.78
CA ASN A 97 -11.54 15.57 11.11
C ASN A 97 -12.93 16.02 11.59
N THR A 98 -13.97 15.24 11.30
CA THR A 98 -15.34 15.57 11.67
C THR A 98 -15.86 14.66 12.78
N ARG A 99 -16.03 13.37 12.47
CA ARG A 99 -16.68 12.40 13.36
C ARG A 99 -15.79 11.99 14.53
N ASP A 100 -14.50 11.82 14.28
CA ASP A 100 -13.53 11.39 15.31
C ASP A 100 -12.68 12.57 15.83
N LYS A 101 -13.11 13.83 15.61
CA LYS A 101 -12.34 15.06 15.86
C LYS A 101 -11.75 15.17 17.27
N ASP A 102 -12.54 14.79 18.28
CA ASP A 102 -12.17 14.89 19.70
C ASP A 102 -11.91 13.50 20.32
N ARG A 103 -11.69 12.48 19.48
CA ARG A 103 -11.45 11.11 19.95
C ARG A 103 -10.03 10.90 20.49
N TRP A 104 -9.08 11.71 20.04
CA TRP A 104 -7.66 11.59 20.36
C TRP A 104 -7.10 12.94 20.80
N GLU A 105 -6.20 12.91 21.78
CA GLU A 105 -5.51 14.10 22.28
C GLU A 105 -4.70 14.75 21.15
N ARG A 106 -4.97 16.03 20.89
CA ARG A 106 -4.20 16.82 19.93
C ARG A 106 -2.92 17.29 20.59
N LYS A 107 -1.84 17.40 19.80
CA LYS A 107 -0.63 18.08 20.27
C LYS A 107 -0.99 19.53 20.58
N ASP A 108 -0.52 20.04 21.71
CA ASP A 108 -0.55 21.47 21.98
C ASP A 108 0.30 22.21 20.93
N ASP A 109 -0.18 23.37 20.48
CA ASP A 109 0.51 24.26 19.53
C ASP A 109 1.75 24.92 20.15
#